data_AF-A0A094KFH5-F1
#
_entry.id   AF-A0A094KFH5-F1
#
_cell.length_a   1.000
_cell.length_b   1.000
_cell.length_c   1.000
_cell.angle_alpha   90.00
_cell.angle_beta   90.00
_cell.angle_gamma   90.00
#
_symmetry.space_group_name_H-M   'P 1'
#
loop_
_entity.id
_entity.type
_entity.pdbx_description
1 polymer ?
#
loop_
_entity_poly.entity_id
_entity_poly.type
_entity_poly.pdbx_seq_one_letter_code
_entity_poly.pdbx_strand_id
1 'polypeptide(L)'
;AGVVKAEDFSLPAYVDRRDVPLPEVAFVRDLSAQQKALKEKEKASWTALSVDEKVELYRIKFNESYAEMNRGTNEWKTVLGGVLFFLGVTGLILIWQKHY
;
A
#
# COMPACT_ATOMS: atom_id res chain seq x y z
N ALA A 1 -12.42 2.86 3.63
CA ALA A 1 -11.71 1.56 3.52
C ALA A 1 -12.25 0.63 4.59
N GLY A 2 -12.49 -0.65 4.26
CA GLY A 2 -12.88 -1.63 5.28
C GLY A 2 -11.70 -1.98 6.18
N VAL A 3 -11.95 -2.26 7.46
CA VAL A 3 -10.90 -2.72 8.39
C VAL A 3 -10.63 -4.20 8.12
N VAL A 4 -9.39 -4.55 7.77
CA VAL A 4 -8.96 -5.95 7.65
C VAL A 4 -8.81 -6.54 9.06
N LYS A 5 -9.42 -7.70 9.29
CA LYS A 5 -9.36 -8.39 10.58
C LYS A 5 -8.56 -9.69 10.48
N ALA A 6 -7.96 -10.12 11.59
CA ALA A 6 -7.13 -11.33 11.61
C ALA A 6 -7.95 -12.60 11.35
N GLU A 7 -9.20 -12.63 11.79
CA GLU A 7 -10.14 -13.73 11.57
C GLU A 7 -10.50 -13.95 10.09
N ASP A 8 -10.29 -12.96 9.21
CA ASP A 8 -10.63 -13.03 7.79
C ASP A 8 -9.56 -13.76 6.94
N PHE A 9 -8.52 -14.36 7.54
CA PHE A 9 -7.37 -14.94 6.83
C PHE A 9 -7.71 -16.02 5.79
N SER A 10 -8.87 -16.67 5.94
CA SER A 10 -9.36 -17.72 5.01
C SER A 10 -10.23 -17.17 3.88
N LEU A 11 -10.54 -15.88 3.90
CA LEU A 11 -11.35 -15.20 2.89
C LEU A 11 -10.45 -14.48 1.86
N PRO A 12 -10.96 -14.24 0.64
CA PRO A 12 -10.25 -13.42 -0.35
C PRO A 12 -9.83 -12.06 0.20
N ALA A 13 -8.55 -11.74 0.05
CA ALA A 13 -7.94 -10.49 0.52
C ALA A 13 -7.64 -9.54 -0.65
N TYR A 14 -7.71 -8.24 -0.36
CA TYR A 14 -7.24 -7.22 -1.30
C TYR A 14 -5.71 -7.19 -1.31
N VAL A 15 -5.09 -6.94 -2.47
CA VAL A 15 -3.64 -6.78 -2.60
C VAL A 15 -3.28 -5.82 -3.73
N ASP A 16 -2.36 -4.89 -3.47
CA ASP A 16 -1.74 -4.06 -4.51
C ASP A 16 -0.51 -4.80 -5.06
N ARG A 17 -0.67 -5.46 -6.22
CA ARG A 17 0.39 -6.26 -6.85
C ARG A 17 0.41 -6.07 -8.35
N ARG A 18 1.61 -5.86 -8.90
CA ARG A 18 1.79 -5.62 -10.35
C ARG A 18 1.40 -6.82 -11.21
N ASP A 19 1.64 -8.03 -10.70
CA ASP A 19 1.33 -9.30 -11.36
C ASP A 19 -0.14 -9.73 -11.18
N VAL A 20 -0.85 -9.09 -10.24
CA VAL A 20 -2.28 -9.30 -9.99
C VAL A 20 -3.01 -7.96 -10.13
N PRO A 21 -3.15 -7.41 -11.36
CA PRO A 21 -3.71 -6.08 -11.61
C PRO A 21 -5.16 -5.92 -11.13
N LEU A 22 -5.90 -7.02 -11.02
CA LEU A 22 -7.31 -7.06 -10.67
C LEU A 22 -7.49 -7.98 -9.46
N PRO A 23 -7.38 -7.45 -8.22
CA PRO A 23 -7.59 -8.23 -7.01
C PRO A 23 -9.02 -8.80 -6.93
N GLU A 24 -9.16 -9.95 -6.27
CA GLU A 24 -10.43 -10.69 -6.17
C GLU A 24 -11.54 -9.89 -5.49
N VAL A 25 -11.17 -9.03 -4.52
CA VAL A 25 -12.09 -8.15 -3.80
C VAL A 25 -11.76 -6.68 -4.08
N ALA A 26 -12.72 -5.79 -3.89
CA ALA A 26 -12.48 -4.35 -3.94
C ALA A 26 -11.81 -3.85 -2.65
N PHE A 27 -11.06 -2.76 -2.74
CA PHE A 27 -10.42 -2.13 -1.57
C PHE A 27 -11.45 -1.64 -0.54
N VAL A 28 -12.52 -0.99 -0.99
CA VAL A 28 -13.62 -0.55 -0.13
C VAL A 28 -14.76 -1.57 -0.18
N ARG A 29 -15.01 -2.24 0.95
CA ARG A 29 -16.11 -3.21 1.11
C ARG A 29 -17.43 -2.52 1.46
N ASP A 30 -17.40 -1.66 2.47
CA ASP A 30 -18.58 -0.94 2.96
C ASP A 30 -18.65 0.46 2.34
N LEU A 31 -19.66 0.68 1.50
CA LEU A 31 -19.88 1.95 0.80
C LEU A 31 -20.76 2.89 1.62
N SER A 32 -20.36 4.17 1.66
CA SER A 32 -21.21 5.26 2.17
C SER A 32 -22.45 5.46 1.29
N ALA A 33 -23.42 6.27 1.76
CA ALA A 33 -24.61 6.59 0.96
C ALA A 33 -24.24 7.29 -0.36
N GLN A 34 -23.27 8.20 -0.31
CA GLN A 34 -22.74 8.92 -1.47
C GLN A 34 -22.06 7.96 -2.44
N GLN A 35 -21.23 7.04 -1.93
CA GLN A 35 -20.55 6.05 -2.76
C GLN A 35 -21.52 5.07 -3.40
N LYS A 36 -22.59 4.67 -2.70
CA LYS A 36 -23.68 3.86 -3.28
C LYS A 36 -24.36 4.61 -4.43
N ALA A 37 -24.69 5.89 -4.26
CA ALA A 37 -25.24 6.71 -5.34
C ALA A 37 -24.27 6.85 -6.52
N LEU A 38 -22.97 6.99 -6.25
CA LEU A 38 -21.93 7.01 -7.29
C LEU A 38 -21.84 5.68 -8.05
N LYS A 39 -21.94 4.53 -7.37
CA LYS A 39 -22.00 3.20 -8.00
C LYS A 39 -23.26 3.00 -8.85
N GLU A 40 -24.38 3.62 -8.48
CA GLU A 40 -25.57 3.66 -9.35
C GLU A 40 -25.33 4.53 -10.58
N LYS A 41 -24.68 5.69 -10.42
CA LYS A 41 -24.31 6.58 -11.54
C LYS A 41 -23.31 5.93 -12.50
N GLU A 42 -22.38 5.11 -12.00
CA GLU A 42 -21.40 4.35 -12.78
C GLU A 42 -22.04 3.39 -13.81
N LYS A 43 -23.27 2.93 -13.58
CA LYS A 43 -24.00 2.06 -14.51
C LYS A 43 -24.44 2.79 -15.79
N ALA A 44 -24.51 4.12 -15.75
CA ALA A 44 -24.85 4.97 -16.88
C ALA A 44 -23.60 5.38 -17.68
N SER A 45 -23.73 6.34 -18.60
CA SER A 45 -22.59 6.79 -19.42
C SER A 45 -21.50 7.47 -18.58
N TRP A 46 -20.26 7.00 -18.74
CA TRP A 46 -19.08 7.58 -18.09
C TRP A 46 -18.67 8.95 -18.63
N THR A 47 -19.31 9.40 -19.71
CA THR A 47 -19.17 10.79 -20.19
C THR A 47 -19.84 11.79 -19.26
N ALA A 48 -20.81 11.36 -18.46
CA ALA A 48 -21.50 12.18 -17.46
C ALA A 48 -20.82 12.19 -16.08
N LEU A 49 -19.74 11.42 -15.92
CA LEU A 49 -18.92 11.41 -14.71
C LEU A 49 -17.87 12.52 -14.75
N SER A 50 -17.77 13.28 -13.66
CA SER A 50 -16.68 14.22 -13.45
C SER A 50 -15.34 13.48 -13.30
N VAL A 51 -14.23 14.23 -13.38
CA VAL A 51 -12.89 13.65 -13.15
C VAL A 51 -12.79 13.11 -11.73
N ASP A 52 -13.28 13.85 -10.74
CA ASP A 52 -13.23 13.45 -9.34
C ASP A 52 -14.07 12.19 -9.07
N GLU A 53 -15.24 12.06 -9.71
CA GLU A 53 -16.08 10.86 -9.61
C GLU A 53 -15.38 9.61 -10.18
N LYS A 54 -14.63 9.76 -11.28
CA LYS A 54 -13.82 8.67 -11.83
C LYS A 54 -12.67 8.28 -10.90
N VAL A 55 -12.02 9.26 -10.30
CA VAL A 55 -10.97 9.02 -9.29
C VAL A 55 -11.55 8.36 -8.04
N GLU A 56 -12.74 8.77 -7.60
CA GLU A 56 -13.41 8.15 -6.45
C GLU A 56 -13.80 6.70 -6.75
N LEU A 57 -14.35 6.41 -7.93
CA LEU A 57 -14.60 5.02 -8.37
C LEU A 57 -13.31 4.19 -8.39
N TYR A 58 -12.20 4.79 -8.86
CA TYR A 58 -10.89 4.15 -8.82
C TYR A 58 -10.48 3.82 -7.38
N ARG A 59 -10.59 4.79 -6.45
CA ARG A 59 -10.23 4.61 -5.03
C ARG A 59 -11.19 3.72 -4.24
N ILE A 60 -12.40 3.48 -4.75
CA ILE A 60 -13.30 2.45 -4.21
C ILE A 60 -12.78 1.07 -4.58
N LYS A 61 -12.36 0.87 -5.83
CA LYS A 61 -11.92 -0.43 -6.33
C LYS A 61 -10.49 -0.77 -5.90
N PHE A 62 -9.59 0.20 -5.97
CA PHE A 62 -8.15 0.06 -5.72
C PHE A 62 -7.66 1.02 -4.65
N ASN A 63 -6.69 0.57 -3.86
CA ASN A 63 -6.04 1.40 -2.85
C ASN A 63 -4.96 2.28 -3.48
N GLU A 64 -3.98 1.67 -4.15
CA GLU A 64 -2.86 2.37 -4.80
C GLU A 64 -2.94 2.30 -6.32
N SER A 65 -2.46 3.36 -6.96
CA SER A 65 -2.15 3.35 -8.38
C SER A 65 -0.85 2.62 -8.66
N TYR A 66 -0.66 2.24 -9.93
CA TYR A 66 0.60 1.66 -10.38
C TYR A 66 1.79 2.60 -10.11
N ALA A 67 1.61 3.91 -10.13
CA ALA A 67 2.68 4.85 -9.80
C ALA A 67 3.01 4.84 -8.29
N GLU A 68 1.99 4.75 -7.44
CA GLU A 68 2.13 4.71 -5.98
C GLU A 68 2.78 3.41 -5.51
N MET A 69 2.27 2.25 -5.95
CA MET A 69 2.83 0.93 -5.57
C MET A 69 4.28 0.73 -6.05
N ASN A 70 4.67 1.41 -7.14
CA ASN A 70 6.02 1.35 -7.71
C ASN A 70 6.95 2.44 -7.18
N ARG A 71 6.48 3.29 -6.27
CA ARG A 71 7.29 4.36 -5.72
C ARG A 71 8.41 3.76 -4.87
N GLY A 72 9.65 3.92 -5.31
CA GLY A 72 10.82 3.48 -4.56
C GLY A 72 10.93 4.15 -3.19
N THR A 73 11.55 3.45 -2.24
CA THR A 73 11.82 3.95 -0.88
C THR A 73 13.29 4.29 -0.69
N ASN A 74 13.60 5.05 0.37
CA ASN A 74 14.96 5.36 0.77
C ASN A 74 15.52 4.39 1.82
N GLU A 75 14.86 3.25 2.06
CA GLU A 75 15.22 2.30 3.11
C GLU A 75 16.65 1.77 2.97
N TRP A 76 17.17 1.65 1.75
CA TRP A 76 18.54 1.23 1.49
C TRP A 76 19.57 2.12 2.22
N LYS A 77 19.28 3.41 2.42
CA LYS A 77 20.13 4.34 3.17
C LYS A 77 20.16 3.98 4.65
N THR A 78 19.00 3.67 5.22
CA THR A 78 18.89 3.23 6.63
C THR A 78 19.59 1.90 6.84
N VAL A 79 19.41 0.93 5.93
CA VAL A 79 20.09 -0.36 5.98
C VAL A 79 21.61 -0.17 5.93
N LEU A 80 22.11 0.59 4.95
CA LEU A 80 23.54 0.84 4.80
C LEU A 80 24.11 1.57 6.02
N GLY A 81 23.41 2.60 6.51
CA GLY A 81 23.82 3.34 7.71
C GLY A 81 23.88 2.45 8.94
N GLY A 82 22.88 1.59 9.16
CA GLY A 82 22.85 0.63 10.27
C GLY A 82 24.01 -0.36 10.21
N VAL A 83 24.26 -0.96 9.04
CA VAL A 83 25.39 -1.89 8.85
C VAL A 83 26.72 -1.21 9.18
N LEU A 84 26.99 -0.03 8.63
CA LEU A 84 28.24 0.70 8.86
C LEU A 84 28.40 1.13 10.32
N PHE A 85 27.31 1.55 10.98
CA PHE A 85 27.31 1.87 12.39
C PHE A 85 27.75 0.68 13.24
N PHE A 86 27.15 -0.49 13.05
CA PHE A 86 27.51 -1.68 13.83
C PHE A 86 28.92 -2.19 13.52
N LEU A 87 29.38 -2.11 12.26
CA LEU A 87 30.78 -2.40 11.93
C LEU A 87 31.76 -1.47 12.66
N GLY A 88 31.44 -0.18 12.74
CA GLY A 88 32.20 0.80 13.51
C GLY A 88 32.26 0.45 15.01
N VAL A 89 31.11 0.13 15.60
CA VAL A 89 31.02 -0.30 17.02
C VAL A 89 31.82 -1.58 17.27
N THR A 90 31.73 -2.58 16.38
CA THR A 90 32.54 -3.79 16.48
C THR A 90 34.04 -3.47 16.43
N GLY A 91 34.47 -2.58 15.55
CA GLY A 91 35.86 -2.12 15.50
C GLY A 91 36.33 -1.51 16.82
N LEU A 92 35.51 -0.69 17.46
CA LEU A 92 35.81 -0.10 18.78
C LEU A 92 35.93 -1.17 19.87
N ILE A 93 35.05 -2.17 19.88
CA ILE A 93 35.11 -3.29 20.84
C ILE A 93 36.42 -4.05 20.68
N LEU A 94 36.84 -4.36 19.44
CA LEU A 94 38.09 -5.07 19.17
C LEU A 94 39.32 -4.27 19.62
N ILE A 95 39.32 -2.94 19.43
CA ILE A 95 40.40 -2.07 19.92
C ILE A 95 40.48 -2.14 21.45
N TRP A 96 39.33 -2.06 22.13
CA TRP A 96 39.27 -2.15 23.58
C TRP A 96 39.79 -3.51 24.10
N GLN A 97 39.33 -4.63 23.52
CA GLN A 97 39.78 -5.99 23.87
C GLN A 97 41.27 -6.24 23.61
N LYS A 98 41.89 -5.48 22.69
CA LYS A 98 43.33 -5.58 22.43
C LYS A 98 44.16 -4.79 23.45
N HIS A 99 43.60 -3.71 24.00
CA HIS A 99 44.33 -2.80 24.87
C HIS A 99 44.28 -3.23 26.35
N TYR A 100 43.16 -3.81 26.78
CA TYR A 100 42.91 -4.31 28.14
C TYR A 100 42.66 -5.82 28.11
#